data_AF-I3ZE35-F1
#
_entry.id   AF-I3ZE35-F1
#
_cell.length_a   1.000
_cell.length_b   1.000
_cell.length_c   1.000
_cell.angle_alpha   90.00
_cell.angle_beta   90.00
_cell.angle_gamma   90.00
#
_symmetry.space_group_name_H-M   'P 1'
#
loop_
_entity.id
_entity.type
_entity.pdbx_description
1 polymer ?
#
loop_
_entity_poly.entity_id
_entity_poly.type
_entity_poly.pdbx_seq_one_letter_code
_entity_poly.pdbx_strand_id
1 'polypeptide(L)'
;MTRIRAHVMCLLMLPLGAVAQSPAAPLQARPAAVKTSTRQRISEGQRVFEQNCSRCHAAPDGFSPRIAGTVARHMRVRASLSEQDHEALRKFLHP
;
A
#
# COMPACT_ATOMS: atom_id res chain seq x y z
N MET A 1 -9.35 -0.54 -49.78
CA MET A 1 -9.56 -1.88 -50.39
C MET A 1 -8.21 -2.50 -50.65
N THR A 2 -7.78 -3.48 -49.86
CA THR A 2 -6.87 -4.59 -50.22
C THR A 2 -6.89 -5.61 -49.07
N ARG A 3 -6.83 -6.89 -49.42
CA ARG A 3 -7.41 -8.03 -48.72
C ARG A 3 -6.35 -8.85 -47.94
N ILE A 4 -6.76 -9.30 -46.75
CA ILE A 4 -6.75 -10.70 -46.27
C ILE A 4 -5.49 -11.55 -46.47
N ARG A 5 -4.93 -12.02 -45.34
CA ARG A 5 -4.31 -13.35 -45.09
C ARG A 5 -4.19 -13.49 -43.56
N ALA A 6 -5.21 -13.93 -42.81
CA ALA A 6 -5.79 -15.28 -42.79
C ALA A 6 -4.72 -16.38 -42.83
N HIS A 7 -3.79 -16.33 -41.86
CA HIS A 7 -3.05 -17.51 -41.40
C HIS A 7 -3.82 -18.04 -40.18
N VAL A 8 -4.71 -19.03 -40.38
CA VAL A 8 -4.36 -20.47 -40.26
C VAL A 8 -3.93 -20.72 -38.81
N MET A 9 -4.88 -20.86 -37.89
CA MET A 9 -5.44 -22.17 -37.52
C MET A 9 -4.33 -23.24 -37.45
N CYS A 10 -3.63 -23.28 -36.33
CA CYS A 10 -2.90 -24.48 -35.89
C CYS A 10 -3.53 -24.93 -34.57
N LEU A 11 -4.57 -25.75 -34.72
CA LEU A 11 -5.14 -26.64 -33.71
C LEU A 11 -4.17 -27.82 -33.55
N LEU A 12 -3.55 -27.99 -32.38
CA LEU A 12 -2.94 -29.23 -31.85
C LEU A 12 -2.40 -28.89 -30.45
N MET A 13 -2.52 -29.63 -29.35
CA MET A 13 -3.26 -30.81 -28.91
C MET A 13 -3.01 -30.86 -27.38
N LEU A 14 -4.02 -31.25 -26.60
CA LEU A 14 -3.96 -31.42 -25.13
C LEU A 14 -2.90 -32.44 -24.68
N PRO A 15 -2.46 -32.41 -23.40
CA PRO A 15 -3.01 -33.46 -22.53
C PRO A 15 -3.58 -32.96 -21.20
N LEU A 16 -4.61 -33.72 -20.83
CA LEU A 16 -5.47 -33.67 -19.67
C LEU A 16 -4.67 -34.06 -18.41
N GLY A 17 -4.40 -33.08 -17.54
CA GLY A 17 -3.79 -33.34 -16.23
C GLY A 17 -4.82 -33.94 -15.27
N ALA A 18 -4.55 -35.16 -14.78
CA ALA A 18 -5.36 -35.85 -13.79
C ALA A 18 -5.45 -35.05 -12.48
N VAL A 19 -6.66 -34.70 -12.06
CA VAL A 19 -6.95 -34.14 -10.74
C VAL A 19 -7.02 -35.26 -9.71
N ALA A 20 -6.05 -35.32 -8.81
CA ALA A 20 -6.11 -36.14 -7.60
C ALA A 20 -7.12 -35.51 -6.62
N GLN A 21 -8.21 -36.22 -6.33
CA GLN A 21 -9.18 -35.84 -5.30
C GLN A 21 -8.64 -36.22 -3.93
N SER A 22 -8.26 -35.23 -3.13
CA SER A 22 -8.04 -35.40 -1.69
C SER A 22 -9.38 -35.56 -0.96
N PRO A 23 -9.51 -36.49 0.00
CA PRO A 23 -10.73 -36.65 0.77
C PRO A 23 -10.93 -35.44 1.70
N ALA A 24 -12.13 -34.86 1.62
CA ALA A 24 -12.57 -33.74 2.44
C ALA A 24 -12.68 -34.16 3.92
N ALA A 25 -11.98 -33.44 4.80
CA ALA A 25 -12.24 -33.46 6.23
C ALA A 25 -13.54 -32.68 6.55
N PRO A 26 -14.30 -33.05 7.59
CA PRO A 26 -15.57 -32.40 7.92
C PRO A 26 -15.39 -30.92 8.29
N LEU A 27 -16.28 -30.07 7.75
CA LEU A 27 -16.42 -28.66 8.10
C LEU A 27 -16.59 -28.48 9.62
N GLN A 28 -15.61 -27.85 10.26
CA GLN A 28 -15.91 -27.00 11.40
C GLN A 28 -16.25 -25.61 10.87
N ALA A 29 -17.53 -25.23 10.95
CA ALA A 29 -17.99 -23.88 10.70
C ALA A 29 -17.41 -22.95 11.78
N ARG A 30 -16.19 -22.47 11.53
CA ARG A 30 -15.59 -21.39 12.29
C ARG A 30 -16.32 -20.10 11.87
N PRO A 31 -16.84 -19.28 12.80
CA PRO A 31 -17.50 -18.05 12.42
C PRO A 31 -16.53 -17.23 11.57
N ALA A 32 -16.88 -17.07 10.29
CA ALA A 32 -16.15 -16.21 9.39
C ALA A 32 -16.27 -14.81 9.97
N ALA A 33 -15.19 -14.38 10.64
CA ALA A 33 -15.03 -13.04 11.14
C ALA A 33 -15.46 -12.09 10.03
N VAL A 34 -16.48 -11.28 10.32
CA VAL A 34 -16.87 -10.15 9.51
C VAL A 34 -15.57 -9.41 9.21
N LYS A 35 -15.13 -9.47 7.95
CA LYS A 35 -14.08 -8.60 7.46
C LYS A 35 -14.72 -7.22 7.42
N THR A 36 -14.82 -6.59 8.59
CA THR A 36 -14.99 -5.15 8.71
C THR A 36 -13.88 -4.61 7.84
N SER A 37 -14.25 -4.09 6.68
CA SER A 37 -13.38 -3.37 5.77
C SER A 37 -12.55 -2.44 6.63
N THR A 38 -11.32 -2.85 6.91
CA THR A 38 -10.42 -2.12 7.79
C THR A 38 -9.93 -0.96 6.93
N ARG A 39 -10.78 0.06 6.77
CA ARG A 39 -10.32 1.40 6.45
C ARG A 39 -9.45 1.77 7.64
N GLN A 40 -8.19 1.37 7.56
CA GLN A 40 -7.17 1.60 8.57
C GLN A 40 -7.25 3.09 8.89
N ARG A 41 -7.56 3.43 10.14
CA ARG A 41 -7.64 4.83 10.54
C ARG A 41 -6.23 5.41 10.45
N ILE A 42 -5.93 6.06 9.33
CA ILE A 42 -4.69 6.79 9.09
C ILE A 42 -4.62 7.90 10.14
N SER A 43 -3.49 8.02 10.83
CA SER A 43 -3.29 9.12 11.77
C SER A 43 -3.15 10.44 11.01
N GLU A 44 -3.50 11.55 11.65
CA GLU A 44 -3.36 12.87 11.01
C GLU A 44 -1.91 13.16 10.60
N GLY A 45 -0.93 12.78 11.43
CA GLY A 45 0.48 12.96 11.09
C GLY A 45 0.93 12.09 9.90
N GLN A 46 0.40 10.88 9.76
CA GLN A 46 0.64 10.04 8.58
C GLN A 46 0.05 10.69 7.32
N ARG A 47 -1.18 11.23 7.40
CA ARG A 47 -1.80 11.98 6.29
C ARG A 47 -0.93 13.16 5.88
N VAL A 48 -0.44 13.95 6.84
CA VAL A 48 0.44 15.10 6.57
C VAL A 48 1.75 14.66 5.91
N PHE A 49 2.36 13.57 6.40
CA PHE A 49 3.59 13.02 5.85
C PHE A 49 3.42 12.61 4.38
N GLU A 50 2.40 11.81 4.07
CA GLU A 50 2.12 11.33 2.71
C GLU A 50 1.85 12.46 1.72
N GLN A 51 1.21 13.55 2.17
CA GLN A 51 0.90 14.69 1.33
C GLN A 51 2.07 15.65 1.09
N ASN A 52 3.00 15.76 2.05
CA ASN A 52 3.99 16.85 2.04
C ASN A 52 5.44 16.41 1.87
N CYS A 53 5.83 15.24 2.38
CA CYS A 53 7.23 14.91 2.58
C CYS A 53 7.94 14.33 1.35
N SER A 54 7.20 13.74 0.40
CA SER A 54 7.74 13.18 -0.85
C SER A 54 7.68 14.13 -2.05
N ARG A 55 7.24 15.38 -1.84
CA ARG A 55 7.08 16.39 -2.91
C ARG A 55 8.42 16.85 -3.50
N CYS A 56 9.48 16.85 -2.68
CA CYS A 56 10.79 17.40 -3.06
C CYS A 56 11.89 16.34 -3.11
N HIS A 57 11.84 15.34 -2.23
CA HIS A 57 12.79 14.24 -2.15
C HIS A 57 12.13 13.04 -1.46
N ALA A 58 12.72 11.85 -1.57
CA ALA A 58 12.32 10.73 -0.73
C ALA A 58 12.60 11.07 0.74
N ALA A 59 11.66 10.76 1.64
CA ALA A 59 11.88 10.97 3.06
C ALA A 59 13.05 10.09 3.53
N PRO A 60 14.05 10.65 4.21
CA PRO A 60 15.16 9.86 4.75
C PRO A 60 14.69 9.01 5.94
N ASP A 61 15.19 7.78 6.00
CA ASP A 61 14.90 6.81 7.05
C ASP A 61 16.04 6.69 8.08
N GLY A 62 15.78 6.00 9.20
CA GLY A 62 16.82 5.62 10.17
C GLY A 62 17.20 6.70 11.18
N PHE A 63 16.48 7.81 11.25
CA PHE A 63 16.68 8.82 12.29
C PHE A 63 16.10 8.40 13.64
N SER A 64 16.76 8.80 14.72
CA SER A 64 16.17 8.73 16.06
C SER A 64 14.98 9.68 16.17
N PRO A 65 14.00 9.41 17.06
CA PRO A 65 12.85 10.30 17.26
C PRO A 65 13.26 11.77 17.45
N ARG A 66 14.29 12.03 18.27
CA ARG A 66 14.81 13.38 18.55
C ARG A 66 15.27 14.12 17.29
N ILE A 67 16.00 13.42 16.42
CA ILE A 67 16.46 13.98 15.14
C ILE A 67 15.25 14.24 14.25
N ALA A 68 14.32 13.30 14.16
CA ALA A 68 13.10 13.43 13.37
C ALA A 68 12.26 14.64 13.80
N GLY A 69 12.14 14.91 15.11
CA GLY A 69 11.48 16.12 15.62
C GLY A 69 12.19 17.42 15.23
N THR A 70 13.52 17.41 15.12
CA THR A 70 14.30 18.58 14.63
C THR A 70 14.11 18.79 13.14
N VAL A 71 14.12 17.71 12.35
CA VAL A 71 13.81 17.75 10.92
C VAL A 71 12.40 18.29 10.69
N ALA A 72 11.39 17.79 11.41
CA ALA A 72 10.01 18.26 11.31
C ALA A 72 9.89 19.78 11.54
N ARG A 73 10.62 20.32 12.53
CA ARG A 73 10.66 21.76 12.82
C ARG A 73 11.23 22.58 11.66
N HIS A 74 12.31 22.10 11.04
CA HIS A 74 12.87 22.75 9.85
C HIS A 74 11.93 22.63 8.64
N MET A 75 11.31 21.47 8.48
CA MET A 75 10.36 21.19 7.40
C MET A 75 9.05 21.96 7.53
N ARG A 76 8.63 22.41 8.73
CA ARG A 76 7.48 23.32 8.87
C ARG A 76 7.58 24.51 7.92
N VAL A 77 8.75 25.14 7.87
CA VAL A 77 8.99 26.30 7.00
C VAL A 77 9.23 25.85 5.56
N ARG A 78 10.08 24.85 5.35
CA ARG A 78 10.52 24.42 4.00
C ARG A 78 9.42 23.75 3.18
N ALA A 79 8.51 23.02 3.83
CA ALA A 79 7.34 22.40 3.21
C ALA A 79 6.06 23.22 3.39
N SER A 80 6.16 24.43 3.97
CA SER A 80 5.06 25.36 4.20
C SER A 80 3.87 24.73 4.95
N LEU A 81 4.18 23.98 6.02
CA LEU A 81 3.17 23.35 6.87
C LEU A 81 2.53 24.40 7.79
N SER A 82 1.24 24.23 8.06
CA SER A 82 0.57 24.94 9.16
C SER A 82 1.15 24.49 10.52
N GLU A 83 0.91 25.26 11.58
CA GLU A 83 1.31 24.84 12.95
C GLU A 83 0.63 23.52 13.35
N GLN A 84 -0.63 23.32 12.97
CA GLN A 84 -1.37 22.09 13.25
C GLN A 84 -0.76 20.89 12.52
N ASP A 85 -0.48 21.04 11.22
CA ASP A 85 0.12 19.97 10.42
C ASP A 85 1.54 19.64 10.93
N HIS A 86 2.31 20.67 11.30
CA HIS A 86 3.64 20.47 11.89
C HIS A 86 3.57 19.67 13.20
N GLU A 87 2.66 20.00 14.11
CA GLU A 87 2.55 19.29 15.38
C GLU A 87 2.06 17.84 15.18
N ALA A 88 1.11 17.62 14.27
CA ALA A 88 0.67 16.28 13.91
C ALA A 88 1.82 15.45 13.31
N LEU A 89 2.58 16.04 12.38
CA LEU A 89 3.76 15.40 11.79
C LEU A 89 4.85 15.13 12.83
N ARG A 90 5.11 16.08 13.72
CA ARG A 90 6.13 15.94 14.77
C ARG A 90 5.79 14.78 15.70
N LYS A 91 4.54 14.63 16.14
CA LYS A 91 4.09 13.49 16.96
C LYS A 91 4.20 12.16 16.22
N PHE A 92 3.92 12.16 14.92
CA PHE A 92 4.02 10.96 14.09
C PHE A 92 5.48 10.50 13.91
N LEU A 93 6.41 11.43 13.69
CA LEU A 93 7.83 11.14 13.48
C LEU A 93 8.63 10.98 14.79
N HIS A 94 8.14 11.56 15.89
CA HIS A 94 8.70 11.46 17.24
C HIS A 94 7.60 10.98 18.20
N PRO A 95 7.28 9.67 18.20
CA PRO A 95 6.40 9.08 19.22
C PRO A 95 7.08 9.05 20.60
#